data_AF-A0A8H3IHB9-F1
#
_entry.id   AF-A0A8H3IHB9-F1
#
_cell.length_a   1.000
_cell.length_b   1.000
_cell.length_c   1.000
_cell.angle_alpha   90.00
_cell.angle_beta   90.00
_cell.angle_gamma   90.00
#
_symmetry.space_group_name_H-M   'P 1'
#
loop_
_entity.id
_entity.type
_entity.pdbx_description
1 polymer ?
#
loop_
_entity_poly.entity_id
_entity_poly.type
_entity_poly.pdbx_seq_one_letter_code
_entity_poly.pdbx_strand_id
1 'polypeptide(L)'
;MAISTVLPERSLPLAPPPWALKATVYVLSFYHSASSTLPLDIVYDPLELHAPSFSSEKETGKYVGGLGFAQIVRYTESPVGTYDELAILPGFFHIVGPDGSKKKDSRITGIWVSQETTLMNGRRNWNIPKNLARFKFTPPELATTSPIKVEVFRADPSSTRPFFSATIHPISYLPTFPMSSTWLSYLGISTFILQPPLPEGDPADIVVGTKDWKRSYPILKCKRAKMVWIDMKQADEDRKRGEGAVGQQEGDAMVKKEGKGYENWWPGMRRWHLGMICENATLELGEPEVVKE
;
A
#
# COMPACT_ATOMS: atom_id res chain seq x y z
N MET A 1 17.60 12.72 42.80
CA MET A 1 17.10 13.56 41.70
C MET A 1 17.05 12.69 40.46
N ALA A 2 15.86 12.27 40.04
CA ALA A 2 15.69 11.52 38.80
C ALA A 2 15.66 12.53 37.64
N ILE A 3 16.64 12.41 36.73
CA ILE A 3 16.67 13.20 35.50
C ILE A 3 15.58 12.61 34.60
N SER A 4 14.44 13.30 34.52
CA SER A 4 13.43 13.04 33.49
C SER A 4 14.03 13.48 32.16
N THR A 5 14.58 12.52 31.42
CA THR A 5 14.94 12.72 30.02
C THR A 5 13.64 12.75 29.21
N VAL A 6 13.06 13.93 29.11
CA VAL A 6 12.04 14.22 28.09
C VAL A 6 12.74 14.05 26.74
N LEU A 7 12.37 13.00 26.00
CA LEU A 7 12.84 12.81 24.63
C LEU A 7 12.43 14.06 23.82
N PRO A 8 13.32 14.65 23.00
CA PRO A 8 12.96 15.82 22.21
C PRO A 8 11.77 15.47 21.31
N GLU A 9 10.72 16.29 21.37
CA GLU A 9 9.54 16.18 20.53
C GLU A 9 9.99 16.21 19.06
N ARG A 10 9.83 15.07 18.38
CA ARG A 10 10.33 14.86 17.02
C ARG A 10 9.44 15.64 16.04
N SER A 11 9.72 16.92 15.84
CA SER A 11 8.92 17.78 14.95
C SER A 11 9.28 17.52 13.48
N LEU A 12 8.43 16.77 12.77
CA LEU A 12 8.53 16.59 11.32
C LEU A 12 7.86 17.75 10.59
N PRO A 13 8.35 18.14 9.39
CA PRO A 13 7.75 19.22 8.64
C PRO A 13 6.35 18.83 8.13
N LEU A 14 5.40 19.73 8.34
CA LEU A 14 4.06 19.60 7.77
C LEU A 14 4.09 19.94 6.28
N ALA A 15 3.40 19.14 5.48
CA ALA A 15 3.23 19.32 4.06
C ALA A 15 1.74 19.16 3.72
N PRO A 16 0.95 20.24 3.74
CA PRO A 16 -0.48 20.18 3.46
C PRO A 16 -0.77 19.78 2.00
N PRO A 17 -1.99 19.29 1.69
CA PRO A 17 -2.45 19.14 0.31
C PRO A 17 -2.52 20.50 -0.43
N PRO A 18 -2.58 20.52 -1.77
CA PRO A 18 -2.47 19.37 -2.68
C PRO A 18 -1.00 18.97 -2.93
N TRP A 19 -0.77 17.70 -3.27
CA TRP A 19 0.55 17.20 -3.67
C TRP A 19 0.61 16.91 -5.17
N ALA A 20 1.59 17.51 -5.84
CA ALA A 20 2.00 17.14 -7.19
C ALA A 20 3.35 16.41 -7.11
N LEU A 21 3.37 15.18 -7.59
CA LEU A 21 4.45 14.23 -7.36
C LEU A 21 5.01 13.76 -8.70
N LYS A 22 6.33 13.56 -8.78
CA LYS A 22 6.95 12.86 -9.91
C LYS A 22 7.56 11.55 -9.44
N ALA A 23 7.32 10.49 -10.21
CA ALA A 23 7.79 9.16 -9.85
C ALA A 23 7.99 8.23 -11.03
N THR A 24 8.70 7.13 -10.78
CA THR A 24 8.53 5.89 -11.54
C THR A 24 7.59 4.98 -10.77
N VAL A 25 6.51 4.55 -11.43
CA VAL A 25 5.45 3.74 -10.80
C VAL A 25 5.40 2.38 -11.47
N TYR A 26 5.58 1.32 -10.69
CA TYR A 26 5.39 -0.06 -11.10
C TYR A 26 4.02 -0.51 -10.61
N VAL A 27 3.12 -0.86 -11.51
CA VAL A 27 1.76 -1.29 -11.19
C VAL A 27 1.61 -2.77 -11.48
N LEU A 28 1.34 -3.53 -10.43
CA LEU A 28 0.81 -4.88 -10.49
C LEU A 28 -0.72 -4.80 -10.41
N SER A 29 -1.41 -5.30 -11.43
CA SER A 29 -2.87 -5.41 -11.41
C SER A 29 -3.29 -6.86 -11.16
N PHE A 30 -4.32 -7.05 -10.35
CA PHE A 30 -4.91 -8.36 -10.10
C PHE A 30 -6.42 -8.26 -9.95
N TYR A 31 -7.12 -9.39 -10.06
CA TYR A 31 -8.56 -9.44 -9.92
C TYR A 31 -8.95 -10.48 -8.88
N HIS A 32 -9.85 -10.08 -7.97
CA HIS A 32 -10.48 -10.97 -7.01
C HIS A 32 -11.98 -11.07 -7.25
N SER A 33 -12.53 -12.27 -7.08
CA SER A 33 -13.99 -12.44 -7.04
C SER A 33 -14.55 -11.92 -5.73
N ALA A 34 -15.86 -11.66 -5.68
CA ALA A 34 -16.57 -11.34 -4.44
C ALA A 34 -16.55 -12.48 -3.40
N SER A 35 -16.18 -13.70 -3.81
CA SER A 35 -15.99 -14.86 -2.92
C SER A 35 -14.55 -15.00 -2.40
N SER A 36 -13.61 -14.18 -2.90
CA SER A 36 -12.22 -14.20 -2.45
C SER A 36 -12.11 -13.55 -1.08
N THR A 37 -11.39 -14.20 -0.18
CA THR A 37 -11.06 -13.65 1.14
C THR A 37 -9.83 -12.76 1.03
N LEU A 38 -9.90 -11.59 1.66
CA LEU A 38 -8.77 -10.68 1.76
C LEU A 38 -7.70 -11.28 2.70
N PRO A 39 -6.42 -11.40 2.29
CA PRO A 39 -5.38 -11.91 3.17
C PRO A 39 -4.98 -10.82 4.18
N LEU A 40 -5.69 -10.74 5.29
CA LEU A 40 -5.66 -9.62 6.24
C LEU A 40 -4.24 -9.28 6.73
N ASP A 41 -3.43 -10.29 7.07
CA ASP A 41 -2.06 -10.12 7.57
C ASP A 41 -1.06 -9.57 6.54
N ILE A 42 -1.47 -9.52 5.27
CA ILE A 42 -0.66 -9.02 4.15
C ILE A 42 -1.08 -7.61 3.78
N VAL A 43 -2.38 -7.30 3.89
CA VAL A 43 -2.95 -6.06 3.37
C VAL A 43 -3.06 -4.95 4.41
N TYR A 44 -2.99 -5.31 5.70
CA TYR A 44 -3.00 -4.40 6.83
C TYR A 44 -1.69 -4.52 7.61
N ASP A 45 -1.20 -3.41 8.14
CA ASP A 45 -0.16 -3.42 9.17
C ASP A 45 -0.80 -3.78 10.54
N PRO A 46 -0.05 -4.33 11.53
CA PRO A 46 -0.64 -4.79 12.78
C PRO A 46 -1.53 -3.77 13.50
N LEU A 47 -1.19 -2.48 13.49
CA LEU A 47 -2.02 -1.45 14.10
C LEU A 47 -3.39 -1.34 13.43
N GLU A 48 -3.43 -1.26 12.10
CA GLU A 48 -4.68 -1.21 11.34
C GLU A 48 -5.47 -2.51 11.39
N LEU A 49 -4.79 -3.66 11.42
CA LEU A 49 -5.42 -4.97 11.48
C LEU A 49 -6.25 -5.14 12.76
N HIS A 50 -5.71 -4.71 13.90
CA HIS A 50 -6.35 -4.87 15.20
C HIS A 50 -7.27 -3.71 15.60
N ALA A 51 -7.40 -2.68 14.76
CA ALA A 51 -8.31 -1.56 14.97
C ALA A 51 -9.66 -1.80 14.28
N PRO A 52 -10.77 -2.01 15.03
CA PRO A 52 -12.09 -2.21 14.44
C PRO A 52 -12.51 -1.04 13.53
N SER A 53 -12.12 0.19 13.88
CA SER A 53 -12.37 1.40 13.10
C SER A 53 -11.74 1.40 11.71
N PHE A 54 -10.85 0.45 11.41
CA PHE A 54 -10.19 0.33 10.11
C PHE A 54 -10.42 -1.04 9.43
N SER A 55 -10.31 -2.14 10.16
CA SER A 55 -10.34 -3.50 9.57
C SER A 55 -11.71 -4.19 9.64
N SER A 56 -12.63 -3.71 10.49
CA SER A 56 -13.94 -4.36 10.68
C SER A 56 -14.85 -4.15 9.47
N GLU A 57 -15.40 -5.24 8.93
CA GLU A 57 -16.41 -5.16 7.86
C GLU A 57 -17.66 -4.39 8.29
N LYS A 58 -18.01 -4.46 9.58
CA LYS A 58 -19.19 -3.79 10.14
C LYS A 58 -19.04 -2.28 10.13
N GLU A 59 -17.85 -1.78 10.44
CA GLU A 59 -17.58 -0.34 10.58
C GLU A 59 -17.08 0.28 9.28
N THR A 60 -16.32 -0.46 8.49
CA THR A 60 -15.58 0.09 7.34
C THR A 60 -15.98 -0.51 5.99
N GLY A 61 -17.07 -1.28 5.99
CA GLY A 61 -17.63 -1.89 4.82
C GLY A 61 -17.06 -3.28 4.50
N LYS A 62 -17.87 -4.08 3.82
CA LYS A 62 -17.54 -5.46 3.45
C LYS A 62 -16.68 -5.49 2.19
N TYR A 63 -15.57 -6.22 2.19
CA TYR A 63 -14.79 -6.45 0.99
C TYR A 63 -15.58 -7.26 -0.05
N VAL A 64 -15.54 -6.82 -1.33
CA VAL A 64 -16.30 -7.44 -2.43
C VAL A 64 -15.44 -7.77 -3.65
N GLY A 65 -14.11 -7.75 -3.51
CA GLY A 65 -13.19 -8.03 -4.60
C GLY A 65 -13.23 -6.98 -5.71
N GLY A 66 -12.98 -7.41 -6.94
CA GLY A 66 -12.84 -6.59 -8.13
C GLY A 66 -11.38 -6.39 -8.55
N LEU A 67 -11.15 -5.38 -9.39
CA LEU A 67 -9.82 -4.98 -9.83
C LEU A 67 -9.05 -4.36 -8.66
N GLY A 68 -7.91 -4.96 -8.32
CA GLY A 68 -6.98 -4.47 -7.31
C GLY A 68 -5.61 -4.17 -7.90
N PHE A 69 -4.82 -3.43 -7.14
CA PHE A 69 -3.48 -3.00 -7.50
C PHE A 69 -2.53 -3.16 -6.33
N ALA A 70 -1.30 -3.59 -6.61
CA ALA A 70 -0.14 -3.28 -5.78
C ALA A 70 0.76 -2.34 -6.58
N GLN A 71 1.21 -1.27 -5.96
CA GLN A 71 2.04 -0.26 -6.61
C GLN A 71 3.35 -0.14 -5.87
N ILE A 72 4.47 -0.26 -6.58
CA ILE A 72 5.78 0.16 -6.07
C ILE A 72 6.06 1.51 -6.73
N VAL A 73 6.39 2.51 -5.94
CA VAL A 73 6.60 3.88 -6.41
C VAL A 73 7.95 4.36 -5.94
N ARG A 74 8.73 4.92 -6.86
CA ARG A 74 9.98 5.63 -6.55
C ARG A 74 9.77 7.10 -6.86
N TYR A 75 9.51 7.90 -5.84
CA TYR A 75 9.26 9.34 -5.98
C TYR A 75 10.58 10.09 -6.12
N THR A 76 10.73 10.82 -7.23
CA THR A 76 11.88 11.69 -7.49
C THR A 76 11.60 13.14 -7.11
N GLU A 77 10.33 13.55 -7.04
CA GLU A 77 9.93 14.88 -6.58
C GLU A 77 8.63 14.77 -5.75
N SER A 78 8.65 15.33 -4.53
CA SER A 78 7.47 15.51 -3.68
C SER A 78 7.66 16.71 -2.74
N PRO A 79 6.58 17.21 -2.10
CA PRO A 79 6.69 18.23 -1.06
C PRO A 79 7.55 17.85 0.15
N VAL A 80 7.87 16.56 0.31
CA VAL A 80 8.66 16.03 1.45
C VAL A 80 9.98 15.39 1.02
N GLY A 81 10.39 15.57 -0.24
CA GLY A 81 11.61 15.01 -0.82
C GLY A 81 11.40 13.67 -1.54
N THR A 82 12.50 12.96 -1.82
CA THR A 82 12.46 11.66 -2.49
C THR A 82 12.15 10.54 -1.51
N TYR A 83 11.30 9.59 -1.88
CA TYR A 83 11.03 8.41 -1.08
C TYR A 83 10.52 7.25 -1.95
N ASP A 84 10.51 6.05 -1.39
CA ASP A 84 9.96 4.85 -2.01
C ASP A 84 8.70 4.41 -1.27
N GLU A 85 7.77 3.80 -1.99
CA GLU A 85 6.45 3.44 -1.49
C GLU A 85 6.00 2.08 -2.05
N LEU A 86 5.38 1.25 -1.21
CA LEU A 86 4.59 0.09 -1.62
C LEU A 86 3.15 0.34 -1.17
N ALA A 87 2.20 0.43 -2.10
CA ALA A 87 0.80 0.70 -1.82
C ALA A 87 -0.11 -0.43 -2.28
N ILE A 88 -1.04 -0.85 -1.41
CA ILE A 88 -1.98 -1.95 -1.67
C ILE A 88 -3.41 -1.45 -1.72
N LEU A 89 -4.00 -1.60 -2.90
CA LEU A 89 -5.39 -1.31 -3.21
C LEU A 89 -6.06 -2.64 -3.56
N PRO A 90 -6.59 -3.40 -2.59
CA PRO A 90 -6.99 -4.79 -2.84
C PRO A 90 -8.22 -4.94 -3.75
N GLY A 91 -8.96 -3.85 -3.95
CA GLY A 91 -10.21 -3.83 -4.69
C GLY A 91 -11.24 -2.98 -3.97
N PHE A 92 -12.50 -3.40 -4.05
CA PHE A 92 -13.63 -2.60 -3.61
C PHE A 92 -14.27 -3.13 -2.34
N PHE A 93 -14.94 -2.22 -1.64
CA PHE A 93 -15.70 -2.46 -0.43
C PHE A 93 -17.11 -1.91 -0.62
N HIS A 94 -18.10 -2.63 -0.07
CA HIS A 94 -19.45 -2.11 0.08
C HIS A 94 -19.54 -1.31 1.38
N ILE A 95 -19.59 0.01 1.24
CA ILE A 95 -19.72 0.94 2.35
C ILE A 95 -21.17 1.42 2.40
N VAL A 96 -21.76 1.40 3.59
CA VAL A 96 -23.11 1.89 3.83
C VAL A 96 -22.99 3.36 4.23
N GLY A 97 -23.52 4.26 3.40
CA GLY A 97 -23.56 5.68 3.70
C GLY A 97 -24.59 6.02 4.79
N PRO A 98 -24.56 7.25 5.32
CA PRO A 98 -25.51 7.70 6.35
C PRO A 98 -26.97 7.66 5.89
N ASP A 99 -27.20 7.82 4.59
CA ASP A 99 -28.50 7.71 3.91
C ASP A 99 -28.95 6.25 3.69
N GLY A 100 -28.19 5.27 4.19
CA GLY A 100 -28.42 3.85 3.97
C GLY A 100 -28.04 3.35 2.58
N SER A 101 -27.50 4.22 1.71
CA SER A 101 -27.07 3.82 0.37
C SER A 101 -25.83 2.92 0.44
N LYS A 102 -25.84 1.81 -0.31
CA LYS A 102 -24.67 0.93 -0.43
C LYS A 102 -23.87 1.36 -1.65
N LYS A 103 -22.67 1.88 -1.43
CA LYS A 103 -21.74 2.27 -2.50
C LYS A 103 -20.55 1.33 -2.53
N LYS A 104 -20.07 1.08 -3.74
CA LYS A 104 -18.90 0.23 -4.00
C LYS A 104 -17.71 1.14 -4.26
N ASP A 105 -16.83 1.25 -3.26
CA ASP A 105 -15.71 2.18 -3.29
C ASP A 105 -14.38 1.47 -3.03
N SER A 106 -13.32 1.99 -3.64
CA SER A 106 -11.95 1.47 -3.46
C SER A 106 -11.35 1.98 -2.16
N ARG A 107 -10.51 1.15 -1.52
CA ARG A 107 -9.74 1.51 -0.32
C ARG A 107 -8.27 1.21 -0.51
N ILE A 108 -7.42 1.97 0.17
CA ILE A 108 -6.03 1.60 0.40
C ILE A 108 -5.98 0.96 1.77
N THR A 109 -5.61 -0.32 1.85
CA THR A 109 -5.54 -1.05 3.13
C THR A 109 -4.19 -0.94 3.80
N GLY A 110 -3.13 -0.71 3.02
CA GLY A 110 -1.78 -0.56 3.54
C GLY A 110 -0.89 0.20 2.56
N ILE A 111 -0.08 1.11 3.09
CA ILE A 111 1.06 1.67 2.40
C ILE A 111 2.29 1.55 3.29
N TRP A 112 3.41 1.14 2.72
CA TRP A 112 4.71 1.18 3.37
C TRP A 112 5.63 2.19 2.67
N VAL A 113 6.31 3.04 3.43
CA VAL A 113 7.14 4.15 2.92
C VAL A 113 8.52 4.17 3.55
N SER A 114 9.52 4.67 2.81
CA SER A 114 10.90 4.78 3.29
C SER A 114 11.19 6.00 4.18
N GLN A 115 10.20 6.89 4.41
CA GLN A 115 10.40 8.17 5.11
C GLN A 115 9.23 8.50 6.05
N GLU A 116 9.57 9.01 7.24
CA GLU A 116 8.60 9.39 8.28
C GLU A 116 7.71 10.58 7.90
N THR A 117 8.28 11.59 7.23
CA THR A 117 7.54 12.80 6.86
C THR A 117 6.34 12.49 5.96
N THR A 118 6.50 11.56 5.01
CA THR A 118 5.37 11.12 4.16
C THR A 118 4.39 10.26 4.94
N LEU A 119 4.85 9.44 5.89
CA LEU A 119 3.97 8.68 6.79
C LEU A 119 3.03 9.62 7.55
N MET A 120 3.60 10.56 8.30
CA MET A 120 2.84 11.49 9.13
C MET A 120 1.83 12.30 8.30
N ASN A 121 2.31 12.95 7.23
CA ASN A 121 1.46 13.79 6.40
C ASN A 121 0.42 12.98 5.62
N GLY A 122 0.75 11.77 5.16
CA GLY A 122 -0.18 10.88 4.46
C GLY A 122 -1.37 10.46 5.32
N ARG A 123 -1.09 10.04 6.56
CA ARG A 123 -2.11 9.69 7.56
C ARG A 123 -2.96 10.91 7.89
N ARG A 124 -2.31 12.02 8.29
CA ARG A 124 -2.97 13.26 8.71
C ARG A 124 -3.85 13.85 7.63
N ASN A 125 -3.36 13.94 6.40
CA ASN A 125 -4.05 14.64 5.32
C ASN A 125 -5.15 13.76 4.71
N TRP A 126 -4.91 12.49 4.37
CA TRP A 126 -5.85 11.70 3.55
C TRP A 126 -6.37 10.41 4.20
N ASN A 127 -6.10 10.15 5.48
CA ASN A 127 -6.38 8.86 6.12
C ASN A 127 -5.77 7.66 5.38
N ILE A 128 -4.59 7.85 4.79
CA ILE A 128 -3.88 6.76 4.13
C ILE A 128 -3.06 6.02 5.20
N PRO A 129 -3.23 4.70 5.38
CA PRO A 129 -2.57 3.90 6.43
C PRO A 129 -1.10 3.67 6.07
N LYS A 130 -0.30 4.74 6.15
CA LYS A 130 1.14 4.67 5.89
C LYS A 130 1.86 4.13 7.12
N ASN A 131 2.83 3.26 6.87
CA ASN A 131 3.72 2.64 7.84
C ASN A 131 5.16 2.69 7.33
N LEU A 132 6.15 2.70 8.22
CA LEU A 132 7.56 2.73 7.82
C LEU A 132 8.02 1.37 7.30
N ALA A 133 8.87 1.40 6.29
CA ALA A 133 9.57 0.24 5.77
C ALA A 133 10.93 0.62 5.18
N ARG A 134 11.76 -0.40 4.96
CA ARG A 134 13.03 -0.24 4.25
C ARG A 134 12.92 -0.88 2.88
N PHE A 135 13.44 -0.20 1.87
CA PHE A 135 13.40 -0.62 0.48
C PHE A 135 14.80 -0.94 -0.01
N LYS A 136 14.93 -2.01 -0.80
CA LYS A 136 16.15 -2.35 -1.51
C LYS A 136 15.81 -2.66 -2.96
N PHE A 137 16.44 -1.90 -3.86
CA PHE A 137 16.36 -2.11 -5.29
C PHE A 137 17.67 -2.69 -5.80
N THR A 138 17.60 -3.69 -6.69
CA THR A 138 18.77 -4.27 -7.35
C THR A 138 18.50 -4.36 -8.86
N PRO A 139 19.19 -3.55 -9.70
CA PRO A 139 20.14 -2.50 -9.31
C PRO A 139 19.46 -1.34 -8.54
N PRO A 140 20.22 -0.55 -7.76
CA PRO A 140 19.67 0.56 -6.98
C PRO A 140 19.21 1.72 -7.87
N GLU A 141 19.84 1.90 -9.03
CA GLU A 141 19.45 2.93 -10.00
C GLU A 141 18.09 2.62 -10.62
N LEU A 142 17.43 3.67 -11.11
CA LEU A 142 16.21 3.54 -11.89
C LEU A 142 16.55 2.89 -13.25
N ALA A 143 16.29 1.59 -13.37
CA ALA A 143 16.50 0.83 -14.59
C ALA A 143 15.18 0.37 -15.21
N THR A 144 14.73 1.03 -16.27
CA THR A 144 13.41 0.74 -16.87
C THR A 144 13.49 -0.14 -18.13
N THR A 145 14.69 -0.60 -18.46
CA THR A 145 14.99 -1.44 -19.64
C THR A 145 15.64 -2.77 -19.28
N SER A 146 16.05 -2.95 -18.02
CA SER A 146 16.58 -4.21 -17.49
C SER A 146 15.73 -4.67 -16.31
N PRO A 147 15.82 -5.95 -15.92
CA PRO A 147 15.13 -6.41 -14.72
C PRO A 147 15.54 -5.65 -13.47
N ILE A 148 14.59 -5.34 -12.59
CA ILE A 148 14.83 -4.81 -11.25
C ILE A 148 14.20 -5.75 -10.23
N LYS A 149 14.97 -6.13 -9.21
CA LYS A 149 14.43 -6.73 -7.99
C LYS A 149 14.13 -5.64 -6.97
N VAL A 150 12.94 -5.67 -6.38
CA VAL A 150 12.56 -4.88 -5.22
C VAL A 150 12.31 -5.80 -4.03
N GLU A 151 12.86 -5.42 -2.88
CA GLU A 151 12.66 -6.08 -1.60
C GLU A 151 12.22 -5.03 -0.58
N VAL A 152 11.15 -5.30 0.17
CA VAL A 152 10.61 -4.41 1.20
C VAL A 152 10.66 -5.12 2.55
N PHE A 153 11.29 -4.47 3.52
CA PHE A 153 11.54 -4.97 4.86
C PHE A 153 10.76 -4.14 5.87
N ARG A 154 10.47 -4.72 7.04
CA ARG A 154 9.93 -3.93 8.16
C ARG A 154 10.93 -2.84 8.57
N ALA A 155 10.40 -1.76 9.16
CA ALA A 155 11.21 -0.64 9.62
C ALA A 155 12.30 -1.06 10.61
N ASP A 156 12.01 -2.07 11.44
CA ASP A 156 12.96 -2.64 12.39
C ASP A 156 14.29 -2.99 11.70
N PRO A 157 15.42 -2.38 12.13
CA PRO A 157 16.75 -2.70 11.64
C PRO A 157 17.11 -4.19 11.81
N SER A 158 16.54 -4.87 12.80
CA SER A 158 16.75 -6.30 13.05
C SER A 158 16.08 -7.20 12.00
N SER A 159 15.10 -6.67 11.26
CA SER A 159 14.39 -7.39 10.20
C SER A 159 15.29 -7.66 9.00
N THR A 160 15.90 -8.84 8.96
CA THR A 160 16.77 -9.27 7.85
C THR A 160 16.00 -9.85 6.66
N ARG A 161 14.70 -10.11 6.82
CA ARG A 161 13.84 -10.74 5.81
C ARG A 161 12.87 -9.74 5.21
N PRO A 162 12.71 -9.70 3.87
CA PRO A 162 11.68 -8.88 3.27
C PRO A 162 10.31 -9.54 3.45
N PHE A 163 9.27 -8.74 3.74
CA PHE A 163 7.89 -9.22 3.74
C PHE A 163 7.24 -9.12 2.35
N PHE A 164 7.89 -8.41 1.42
CA PHE A 164 7.52 -8.33 0.01
C PHE A 164 8.77 -8.38 -0.86
N SER A 165 8.76 -9.23 -1.88
CA SER A 165 9.79 -9.31 -2.91
C SER A 165 9.16 -9.47 -4.28
N ALA A 166 9.65 -8.72 -5.27
CA ALA A 166 9.26 -8.92 -6.66
C ALA A 166 10.43 -8.61 -7.61
N THR A 167 10.49 -9.33 -8.73
CA THR A 167 11.39 -9.00 -9.84
C THR A 167 10.59 -8.56 -11.05
N ILE A 168 10.88 -7.38 -11.56
CA ILE A 168 10.13 -6.74 -12.63
C ILE A 168 10.98 -6.81 -13.89
N HIS A 169 10.44 -7.45 -14.92
CA HIS A 169 11.09 -7.70 -16.20
C HIS A 169 10.41 -6.88 -17.30
N PRO A 170 11.06 -5.83 -17.83
CA PRO A 170 10.57 -5.12 -19.00
C PRO A 170 10.35 -6.06 -20.19
N ILE A 171 9.20 -5.96 -20.86
CA ILE A 171 8.96 -6.72 -22.09
C ILE A 171 9.58 -5.96 -23.25
N SER A 172 10.67 -6.49 -23.79
CA SER A 172 11.36 -5.92 -24.94
C SER A 172 10.44 -5.83 -26.16
N TYR A 173 10.68 -4.82 -27.01
CA TYR A 173 10.01 -4.59 -28.30
C TYR A 173 8.52 -4.20 -28.26
N LEU A 174 7.87 -4.17 -27.09
CA LEU A 174 6.54 -3.57 -26.99
C LEU A 174 6.62 -2.03 -27.01
N PRO A 175 5.76 -1.35 -27.80
CA PRO A 175 5.74 0.10 -27.85
C PRO A 175 5.29 0.69 -26.50
N THR A 176 5.79 1.88 -26.19
CA THR A 176 5.28 2.65 -25.05
C THR A 176 3.95 3.31 -25.40
N PHE A 177 3.07 3.47 -24.44
CA PHE A 177 1.76 4.11 -24.64
C PHE A 177 1.48 5.15 -23.55
N PRO A 178 0.70 6.21 -23.83
CA PRO A 178 0.24 7.11 -22.79
C PRO A 178 -0.77 6.42 -21.88
N MET A 179 -0.77 6.74 -20.59
CA MET A 179 -1.68 6.18 -19.59
C MET A 179 -2.12 7.26 -18.60
N SER A 180 -3.41 7.26 -18.24
CA SER A 180 -3.99 8.14 -17.22
C SER A 180 -5.04 7.41 -16.39
N SER A 181 -4.91 7.29 -15.08
CA SER A 181 -5.90 6.56 -14.25
C SER A 181 -7.34 7.08 -14.41
N THR A 182 -7.53 8.33 -14.83
CA THR A 182 -8.84 8.91 -15.15
C THR A 182 -9.62 8.14 -16.22
N TRP A 183 -8.96 7.37 -17.10
CA TRP A 183 -9.66 6.58 -18.11
C TRP A 183 -10.51 5.46 -17.49
N LEU A 184 -10.15 4.98 -16.29
CA LEU A 184 -10.93 3.99 -15.55
C LEU A 184 -12.33 4.50 -15.20
N SER A 185 -12.49 5.81 -14.95
CA SER A 185 -13.80 6.43 -14.70
C SER A 185 -14.73 6.29 -15.91
N TYR A 186 -14.21 6.34 -17.14
CA TYR A 186 -15.01 6.09 -18.35
C TYR A 186 -15.46 4.63 -18.48
N LEU A 187 -14.79 3.69 -17.81
CA LEU A 187 -15.22 2.29 -17.68
C LEU A 187 -16.14 2.05 -16.48
N GLY A 188 -16.62 3.10 -15.82
CA GLY A 188 -17.45 2.99 -14.61
C GLY A 188 -16.69 2.48 -13.38
N ILE A 189 -15.36 2.47 -13.43
CA ILE A 189 -14.51 2.16 -12.28
C ILE A 189 -14.25 3.45 -11.53
N SER A 190 -14.77 3.55 -10.30
CA SER A 190 -14.49 4.68 -9.42
C SER A 190 -12.99 4.75 -9.11
N THR A 191 -12.37 5.89 -9.44
CA THR A 191 -10.95 6.17 -9.22
C THR A 191 -10.69 6.94 -7.93
N PHE A 192 -11.74 7.34 -7.21
CA PHE A 192 -11.57 7.89 -5.89
C PHE A 192 -11.39 6.76 -4.88
N ILE A 193 -10.67 7.08 -3.81
CA ILE A 193 -10.50 6.21 -2.66
C ILE A 193 -11.28 6.82 -1.50
N LEU A 194 -11.97 5.98 -0.74
CA LEU A 194 -12.74 6.38 0.45
C LEU A 194 -12.10 5.71 1.66
N GLN A 195 -11.47 6.49 2.53
CA GLN A 195 -10.67 5.97 3.63
C GLN A 195 -11.35 6.23 4.98
N PRO A 196 -11.53 5.18 5.82
CA PRO A 196 -12.04 5.35 7.17
C PRO A 196 -11.04 6.07 8.07
N PRO A 197 -11.47 6.51 9.27
CA PRO A 197 -10.58 7.03 10.29
C PRO A 197 -9.46 6.04 10.64
N LEU A 198 -8.26 6.56 10.88
CA LEU A 198 -7.09 5.77 11.23
C LEU A 198 -6.94 5.65 12.75
N PRO A 199 -6.51 4.47 13.26
CA PRO A 199 -6.07 4.35 14.64
C PRO A 199 -4.82 5.19 14.88
N GLU A 200 -4.72 5.69 16.11
CA GLU A 200 -3.53 6.36 16.63
C GLU A 200 -2.55 5.32 17.18
N GLY A 201 -1.25 5.52 16.97
CA GLY A 201 -0.20 4.68 17.54
C GLY A 201 0.16 5.06 18.98
N ASP A 202 1.26 4.52 19.51
CA ASP A 202 1.81 4.98 20.77
C ASP A 202 2.21 6.46 20.66
N PRO A 203 2.02 7.31 21.69
CA PRO A 203 2.50 8.69 21.70
C PRO A 203 3.99 8.88 21.36
N ALA A 204 4.82 7.85 21.55
CA ALA A 204 6.22 7.87 21.14
C ALA A 204 6.43 7.69 19.63
N ASP A 205 5.41 7.19 18.91
CA ASP A 205 5.44 6.93 17.48
C ASP A 205 4.89 8.11 16.66
N ILE A 206 5.32 8.24 15.41
CA ILE A 206 4.87 9.28 14.46
C ILE A 206 3.50 8.93 13.83
N VAL A 207 2.81 7.93 14.36
CA VAL A 207 1.63 7.31 13.76
C VAL A 207 0.36 8.07 14.18
N VAL A 208 -0.01 9.06 13.38
CA VAL A 208 -1.17 9.93 13.62
C VAL A 208 -2.49 9.19 13.36
N GLY A 209 -3.41 9.25 14.32
CA GLY A 209 -4.81 8.83 14.16
C GLY A 209 -5.71 9.93 13.63
N THR A 210 -6.90 9.57 13.13
CA THR A 210 -7.88 10.52 12.58
C THR A 210 -9.30 10.17 13.02
N LYS A 211 -10.27 11.07 12.75
CA LYS A 211 -11.65 10.95 13.27
C LYS A 211 -12.72 10.88 12.20
N ASP A 212 -12.53 11.57 11.08
CA ASP A 212 -13.51 11.66 10.01
C ASP A 212 -13.10 10.80 8.82
N TRP A 213 -14.07 10.29 8.07
CA TRP A 213 -13.82 9.67 6.77
C TRP A 213 -13.29 10.67 5.76
N LYS A 214 -12.42 10.22 4.87
CA LYS A 214 -11.85 11.06 3.81
C LYS A 214 -11.99 10.43 2.44
N ARG A 215 -12.47 11.22 1.50
CA ARG A 215 -12.44 10.88 0.08
C ARG A 215 -11.30 11.62 -0.60
N SER A 216 -10.57 10.94 -1.46
CA SER A 216 -9.54 11.57 -2.29
C SER A 216 -9.50 11.00 -3.69
N TYR A 217 -8.98 11.79 -4.61
CA TYR A 217 -8.99 11.53 -6.06
C TYR A 217 -7.56 11.44 -6.58
N PRO A 218 -6.83 10.33 -6.31
CA PRO A 218 -5.48 10.15 -6.82
C PRO A 218 -5.51 10.01 -8.35
N ILE A 219 -4.72 10.83 -9.03
CA ILE A 219 -4.60 10.79 -10.49
C ILE A 219 -3.17 10.42 -10.87
N LEU A 220 -3.00 9.31 -11.57
CA LEU A 220 -1.73 8.85 -12.13
C LEU A 220 -1.72 9.11 -13.63
N LYS A 221 -0.80 9.92 -14.13
CA LYS A 221 -0.61 10.20 -15.56
C LYS A 221 0.83 9.89 -15.96
N CYS A 222 1.03 9.27 -17.12
CA CYS A 222 2.33 9.18 -17.75
C CYS A 222 2.22 9.17 -19.27
N LYS A 223 3.21 9.74 -19.96
CA LYS A 223 3.28 9.71 -21.43
C LYS A 223 3.88 8.41 -21.97
N ARG A 224 4.63 7.68 -21.12
CA ARG A 224 5.39 6.49 -21.48
C ARG A 224 5.18 5.38 -20.46
N ALA A 225 4.07 4.66 -20.61
CA ALA A 225 3.85 3.39 -19.96
C ALA A 225 4.48 2.25 -20.77
N LYS A 226 5.01 1.23 -20.09
CA LYS A 226 5.58 0.01 -20.65
C LYS A 226 4.94 -1.20 -20.00
N MET A 227 4.67 -2.25 -20.77
CA MET A 227 4.23 -3.53 -20.20
C MET A 227 5.42 -4.30 -19.64
N VAL A 228 5.20 -4.98 -18.51
CA VAL A 228 6.23 -5.75 -17.81
C VAL A 228 5.69 -7.07 -17.29
N TRP A 229 6.59 -8.06 -17.17
CA TRP A 229 6.34 -9.24 -16.36
C TRP A 229 6.82 -9.00 -14.93
N ILE A 230 5.99 -9.35 -13.94
CA ILE A 230 6.31 -9.25 -12.53
C ILE A 230 6.38 -10.66 -11.97
N ASP A 231 7.56 -11.07 -11.53
CA ASP A 231 7.83 -12.29 -10.80
C ASP A 231 7.67 -12.03 -9.29
N MET A 232 6.61 -12.56 -8.69
CA MET A 232 6.34 -12.40 -7.26
C MET A 232 6.90 -13.53 -6.39
N LYS A 233 7.93 -14.26 -6.85
CA LYS A 233 8.56 -15.31 -6.05
C LYS A 233 9.04 -14.76 -4.69
N GLN A 234 8.56 -15.38 -3.61
CA GLN A 234 9.07 -15.17 -2.25
C GLN A 234 10.18 -16.18 -1.93
N ALA A 235 10.90 -16.00 -0.81
CA ALA A 235 12.05 -16.85 -0.49
C ALA A 235 11.63 -18.31 -0.22
N ASP A 236 12.50 -19.27 -0.56
CA ASP A 236 12.20 -20.71 -0.46
C ASP A 236 12.01 -21.20 1.00
N GLU A 237 12.42 -20.41 2.01
CA GLU A 237 12.15 -20.71 3.43
C GLU A 237 10.69 -20.42 3.83
N ASP A 238 10.04 -19.43 3.22
CA ASP A 238 8.62 -19.08 3.48
C ASP A 238 7.71 -20.23 3.04
N ARG A 239 8.12 -20.94 1.98
CA ARG A 239 7.45 -22.16 1.47
C ARG A 239 7.43 -23.30 2.48
N LYS A 240 8.46 -23.43 3.33
CA LYS A 240 8.61 -24.54 4.28
C LYS A 240 7.91 -24.31 5.62
N ARG A 241 7.55 -23.07 5.95
CA ARG A 241 7.08 -22.73 7.30
C ARG A 241 5.61 -22.26 7.37
N GLY A 242 4.96 -21.96 6.25
CA GLY A 242 3.59 -21.41 6.28
C GLY A 242 3.50 -20.03 6.93
N GLU A 243 4.64 -19.41 7.23
CA GLU A 243 4.76 -18.08 7.83
C GLU A 243 4.93 -17.05 6.73
N GLY A 244 3.86 -16.87 5.96
CA GLY A 244 3.63 -15.64 5.19
C GLY A 244 2.87 -14.63 6.04
N ALA A 245 3.39 -14.30 7.23
CA ALA A 245 2.95 -13.21 8.11
C ALA A 245 3.92 -13.18 9.32
N VAL A 246 4.55 -12.04 9.57
CA VAL A 246 5.54 -11.88 10.65
C VAL A 246 4.83 -11.56 11.96
N GLY A 247 5.11 -12.36 13.00
CA GLY A 247 5.12 -11.96 14.42
C GLY A 247 3.89 -12.33 15.25
N GLN A 248 3.92 -13.48 15.92
CA GLN A 248 3.11 -13.75 17.11
C GLN A 248 4.07 -14.03 18.28
N GLN A 249 3.98 -13.23 19.36
CA GLN A 249 4.51 -13.60 20.67
C GLN A 249 3.36 -14.09 21.56
N GLU A 250 3.72 -14.95 22.49
CA GLU A 250 2.95 -16.05 23.09
C GLU A 250 1.70 -15.67 23.89
N GLY A 251 0.69 -16.55 23.82
CA GLY A 251 -0.44 -16.59 24.74
C GLY A 251 -1.61 -17.41 24.19
N ASP A 252 -1.70 -18.67 24.62
CA ASP A 252 -2.84 -19.61 24.50
C ASP A 252 -2.98 -20.53 23.26
N ALA A 253 -2.82 -21.83 23.57
CA ALA A 253 -3.35 -23.04 22.95
C ALA A 253 -3.18 -23.26 21.43
N MET A 254 -2.15 -24.05 21.09
CA MET A 254 -1.87 -24.57 19.75
C MET A 254 -3.02 -25.40 19.15
N VAL A 255 -3.60 -24.90 18.05
CA VAL A 255 -4.07 -25.76 16.96
C VAL A 255 -3.09 -25.59 15.80
N LYS A 256 -2.15 -26.53 15.66
CA LYS A 256 -1.24 -26.58 14.50
C LYS A 256 -2.05 -26.87 13.24
N LYS A 257 -2.28 -25.86 12.40
CA LYS A 257 -2.64 -26.06 10.99
C LYS A 257 -1.35 -25.92 10.18
N GLU A 258 -0.88 -27.02 9.59
CA GLU A 258 0.26 -27.01 8.67
C GLU A 258 -0.07 -26.12 7.46
N GLY A 259 0.44 -24.88 7.46
CA GLY A 259 0.32 -23.96 6.34
C GLY A 259 1.35 -24.31 5.26
N LYS A 260 0.91 -24.72 4.08
CA LYS A 260 1.77 -24.71 2.89
C LYS A 260 2.16 -23.25 2.62
N GLY A 261 3.43 -22.90 2.68
CA GLY A 261 3.85 -21.54 2.33
C GLY A 261 3.48 -21.20 0.88
N TYR A 262 3.14 -19.94 0.64
CA TYR A 262 2.64 -19.49 -0.66
C TYR A 262 3.81 -19.37 -1.66
N GLU A 263 3.59 -19.77 -2.91
CA GLU A 263 4.58 -19.63 -4.00
C GLU A 263 4.86 -18.15 -4.33
N ASN A 264 3.96 -17.26 -3.92
CA ASN A 264 4.00 -15.83 -4.20
C ASN A 264 3.48 -15.00 -3.01
N TRP A 265 3.67 -13.69 -3.10
CA TRP A 265 3.32 -12.74 -2.03
C TRP A 265 1.83 -12.68 -1.72
N TRP A 266 0.94 -13.03 -2.64
CA TRP A 266 -0.51 -12.91 -2.43
C TRP A 266 -1.24 -14.24 -2.57
N PRO A 267 -1.79 -14.80 -1.47
CA PRO A 267 -2.48 -16.08 -1.47
C PRO A 267 -3.47 -16.26 -2.62
N GLY A 268 -3.30 -17.32 -3.40
CA GLY A 268 -4.18 -17.65 -4.53
C GLY A 268 -3.83 -16.98 -5.86
N MET A 269 -2.86 -16.05 -5.89
CA MET A 269 -2.31 -15.55 -7.15
C MET A 269 -1.36 -16.55 -7.80
N ARG A 270 -0.94 -16.29 -9.05
CA ARG A 270 0.13 -17.05 -9.72
C ARG A 270 1.48 -16.37 -9.40
N ARG A 271 2.60 -17.01 -9.74
CA ARG A 271 3.92 -16.39 -9.56
C ARG A 271 4.14 -15.20 -10.50
N TRP A 272 3.75 -15.35 -11.77
CA TRP A 272 3.98 -14.37 -12.82
C TRP A 272 2.73 -13.57 -13.14
N HIS A 273 2.89 -12.25 -13.19
CA HIS A 273 1.82 -11.32 -13.48
C HIS A 273 2.21 -10.33 -14.56
N LEU A 274 1.22 -9.92 -15.35
CA LEU A 274 1.37 -8.82 -16.28
C LEU A 274 1.11 -7.51 -15.53
N GLY A 275 2.05 -6.58 -15.62
CA GLY A 275 1.94 -5.25 -15.03
C GLY A 275 2.38 -4.16 -15.99
N MET A 276 2.56 -2.96 -15.46
CA MET A 276 3.08 -1.83 -16.22
C MET A 276 4.08 -0.99 -15.42
N ILE A 277 5.00 -0.35 -16.11
CA ILE A 277 5.85 0.72 -15.59
C ILE A 277 5.39 2.02 -16.19
N CYS A 278 5.20 3.05 -15.35
CA CYS A 278 4.95 4.41 -15.76
C CYS A 278 6.20 5.24 -15.46
N GLU A 279 6.94 5.61 -16.51
CA GLU A 279 8.15 6.41 -16.39
C GLU A 279 7.81 7.90 -16.33
N ASN A 280 8.52 8.66 -15.48
CA ASN A 280 8.31 10.09 -15.29
C ASN A 280 6.82 10.43 -15.11
N ALA A 281 6.13 9.58 -14.33
CA ALA A 281 4.72 9.72 -14.08
C ALA A 281 4.47 10.91 -13.16
N THR A 282 3.35 11.59 -13.38
CA THR A 282 2.81 12.57 -12.45
C THR A 282 1.72 11.89 -11.62
N LEU A 283 1.87 11.95 -10.31
CA LEU A 283 0.82 11.56 -9.37
C LEU A 283 0.29 12.84 -8.70
N GLU A 284 -0.99 13.10 -8.87
CA GLU A 284 -1.68 14.23 -8.25
C GLU A 284 -2.55 13.71 -7.10
N LEU A 285 -2.40 14.30 -5.93
CA LEU A 285 -3.22 14.03 -4.76
C LEU A 285 -3.78 15.35 -4.23
N GLY A 286 -5.04 15.62 -4.59
CA GLY A 286 -5.73 16.87 -4.27
C GLY A 286 -6.12 17.01 -2.80
N GLU A 287 -6.86 18.06 -2.47
CA GLU A 287 -7.45 18.22 -1.15
C GLU A 287 -8.43 17.07 -0.86
N PRO A 288 -8.39 16.47 0.35
CA PRO A 288 -9.34 15.46 0.76
C PRO A 288 -10.71 16.09 1.02
N GLU A 289 -11.77 15.43 0.57
CA GLU A 289 -13.12 15.75 1.04
C GLU A 289 -13.36 15.04 2.36
N VAL A 290 -13.72 15.78 3.41
CA VAL A 290 -14.21 15.19 4.66
C VAL A 290 -15.63 14.70 4.43
N VAL A 291 -15.83 13.39 4.52
CA VAL A 291 -17.15 12.77 4.43
C VAL A 291 -17.71 12.73 5.85
N LYS A 292 -18.61 13.67 6.15
CA LYS A 292 -19.34 13.65 7.42
C LYS A 292 -20.34 12.50 7.38
N GLU A 293 -20.28 11.63 8.37
CA GLU A 293 -21.37 10.72 8.70
C GLU A 293 -22.54 11.47 9.34
#